data_AF-H1PL13-F1
#
_entry.id   AF-H1PL13-F1
#
_cell.length_a   1.000
_cell.length_b   1.000
_cell.length_c   1.000
_cell.angle_alpha   90.00
_cell.angle_beta   90.00
_cell.angle_gamma   90.00
#
_symmetry.space_group_name_H-M   'P 1'
#
loop_
_entity.id
_entity.type
_entity.pdbx_description
1 polymer ?
#
loop_
_entity_poly.entity_id
_entity_poly.type
_entity_poly.pdbx_seq_one_letter_code
_entity_poly.pdbx_strand_id
1 'polypeptide(L)'
;MIYILKNKNMPWGSYGEMLWQGIYYFNKKKKQHCISRTAPFCPKIYRSQYDSQMPVVIAKEDAKNLIENHFTDFYFTEIHKEKIVKIDWQDWDLSADEPAIYPSGDMDAEEYIVRRKHRESLSEEMGKLYALIPDKEGYAYYDEKDNRDKLVKSTLSEKDIFVANSLKNQEIYVSEKMKSFLESNFQNEIYFEPVILAEPKNLQETKETFLNLDLLKEKSGKMTTKDWQNWHSIKRDAEKLIEGIDKLKTNHAKNKRRTKIEFLLNQANEIYPLNYEEWMHGFWK
;
A
#
# COMPACT_ATOMS: atom_id res chain seq x y z
N MET A 1 23.91 -6.25 4.12
CA MET A 1 22.67 -7.04 3.98
C MET A 1 21.49 -6.08 3.97
N ILE A 2 20.31 -6.53 3.50
CA ILE A 2 19.10 -5.71 3.40
C ILE A 2 17.97 -6.44 4.14
N TYR A 3 17.15 -5.67 4.84
CA TYR A 3 16.09 -6.18 5.70
C TYR A 3 14.77 -5.46 5.44
N ILE A 4 13.67 -6.13 5.74
CA ILE A 4 12.34 -5.54 5.77
C ILE A 4 12.07 -5.01 7.17
N LEU A 5 11.70 -3.74 7.28
CA LEU A 5 11.21 -3.14 8.52
C LEU A 5 9.77 -3.60 8.79
N LYS A 6 9.53 -4.16 9.97
CA LYS A 6 8.21 -4.59 10.45
C LYS A 6 7.88 -3.92 11.78
N ASN A 7 6.59 -3.66 12.01
CA ASN A 7 6.10 -3.27 13.33
C ASN A 7 6.21 -4.43 14.29
N LYS A 8 6.31 -4.18 15.59
CA LYS A 8 6.12 -5.20 16.61
C LYS A 8 4.88 -6.05 16.31
N ASN A 9 5.05 -7.37 16.36
CA ASN A 9 3.92 -8.30 16.25
C ASN A 9 2.96 -8.07 17.41
N MET A 10 1.72 -7.76 17.07
CA MET A 10 0.63 -7.62 18.03
C MET A 10 -0.24 -8.89 18.04
N PRO A 11 -0.83 -9.24 19.19
CA PRO A 11 -1.83 -10.31 19.23
C PRO A 11 -3.08 -9.89 18.44
N TRP A 12 -3.98 -10.85 18.21
CA TRP A 12 -5.30 -10.62 17.60
C TRP A 12 -5.28 -10.15 16.13
N GLY A 13 -4.17 -10.36 15.43
CA GLY A 13 -4.03 -10.03 14.01
C GLY A 13 -4.33 -8.54 13.73
N SER A 14 -5.17 -8.28 12.73
CA SER A 14 -5.51 -6.92 12.28
C SER A 14 -6.08 -6.03 13.40
N TYR A 15 -6.74 -6.61 14.41
CA TYR A 15 -7.22 -5.85 15.57
C TYR A 15 -6.07 -5.24 16.37
N GLY A 16 -5.06 -6.04 16.73
CA GLY A 16 -3.90 -5.56 17.46
C GLY A 16 -3.04 -4.63 16.64
N GLU A 17 -2.86 -4.91 15.34
CA GLU A 17 -2.17 -4.02 14.41
C GLU A 17 -2.83 -2.64 14.35
N MET A 18 -4.17 -2.58 14.25
CA MET A 18 -4.91 -1.33 14.21
C MET A 18 -4.79 -0.53 15.52
N LEU A 19 -4.81 -1.21 16.67
CA LEU A 19 -4.58 -0.58 17.97
C LEU A 19 -3.17 0.01 18.07
N TRP A 20 -2.17 -0.68 17.51
CA TRP A 20 -0.76 -0.26 17.53
C TRP A 20 -0.46 0.92 16.60
N GLN A 21 -0.76 0.77 15.31
CA GLN A 21 -0.31 1.68 14.25
C GLN A 21 -1.38 2.68 13.77
N GLY A 22 -2.66 2.34 13.91
CA GLY A 22 -3.77 3.11 13.36
C GLY A 22 -3.84 3.13 11.82
N ILE A 23 -4.48 4.16 11.28
CA ILE A 23 -4.76 4.35 9.86
C ILE A 23 -3.98 5.55 9.37
N TYR A 24 -2.97 5.30 8.53
CA TYR A 24 -2.21 6.32 7.84
C TYR A 24 -2.71 6.49 6.40
N TYR A 25 -2.75 7.73 5.93
CA TYR A 25 -2.99 8.02 4.52
C TYR A 25 -2.48 9.42 4.13
N PHE A 26 -2.19 9.62 2.85
CA PHE A 26 -1.85 10.88 2.23
C PHE A 26 -3.10 11.51 1.61
N ASN A 27 -3.47 12.69 2.10
CA ASN A 27 -4.58 13.46 1.56
C ASN A 27 -4.13 14.18 0.29
N LYS A 28 -4.42 13.61 -0.89
CA LYS A 28 -4.04 14.19 -2.19
C LYS A 28 -4.56 15.62 -2.41
N LYS A 29 -5.74 15.95 -1.89
CA LYS A 29 -6.34 17.30 -2.06
C LYS A 29 -5.60 18.35 -1.26
N LYS A 30 -5.26 18.04 -0.01
CA LYS A 30 -4.54 18.93 0.91
C LYS A 30 -3.01 18.82 0.80
N LYS A 31 -2.50 17.83 0.05
CA LYS A 31 -1.08 17.47 -0.07
C LYS A 31 -0.39 17.30 1.29
N GLN A 32 -1.05 16.59 2.20
CA GLN A 32 -0.58 16.40 3.57
C GLN A 32 -0.67 14.93 4.00
N HIS A 33 0.25 14.51 4.86
CA HIS A 33 0.17 13.22 5.54
C HIS A 33 -0.84 13.30 6.68
N CYS A 34 -1.69 12.29 6.80
CA CYS A 34 -2.73 12.21 7.81
C CYS A 34 -2.66 10.89 8.57
N ILE A 35 -3.03 10.94 9.84
CA ILE A 35 -3.18 9.75 10.66
C ILE A 35 -4.44 9.81 11.51
N SER A 36 -5.07 8.66 11.65
CA SER A 36 -6.15 8.40 12.60
C SER A 36 -5.73 7.21 13.48
N ARG A 37 -5.75 7.32 14.81
CA ARG A 37 -5.25 6.27 15.70
C ARG A 37 -5.88 6.29 17.09
N THR A 38 -5.58 5.25 17.86
CA THR A 38 -5.89 5.18 19.29
C THR A 38 -4.88 5.97 20.12
N ALA A 39 -5.31 6.38 21.31
CA ALA A 39 -4.57 7.08 22.34
C ALA A 39 -5.06 6.61 23.72
N PRO A 40 -4.26 6.74 24.79
CA PRO A 40 -3.06 7.58 24.95
C PRO A 40 -1.78 6.96 24.38
N PHE A 41 -1.74 5.64 24.21
CA PHE A 41 -0.52 5.00 23.72
C PHE A 41 -0.19 5.38 22.28
N CYS A 42 1.10 5.68 22.06
CA CYS A 42 1.72 5.89 20.77
C CYS A 42 3.15 5.34 20.78
N PRO A 43 3.51 4.38 19.90
CA PRO A 43 4.90 3.97 19.74
C PRO A 43 5.76 5.18 19.35
N LYS A 44 7.02 5.19 19.76
CA LYS A 44 8.00 6.20 19.34
C LYS A 44 8.30 6.11 17.85
N ILE A 45 8.32 4.90 17.29
CA ILE A 45 8.55 4.62 15.88
C ILE A 45 7.74 3.40 15.42
N TYR A 46 7.19 3.46 14.22
CA TYR A 46 6.48 2.36 13.59
C TYR A 46 6.36 2.62 12.08
N ARG A 47 6.11 1.59 11.29
CA ARG A 47 5.74 1.74 9.87
C ARG A 47 4.22 1.81 9.71
N SER A 48 3.76 2.46 8.65
CA SER A 48 2.39 2.31 8.18
C SER A 48 2.19 0.97 7.43
N GLN A 49 1.02 0.35 7.54
CA GLN A 49 0.67 -0.90 6.83
C GLN A 49 -0.72 -0.84 6.15
N TYR A 50 -1.05 0.25 5.43
CA TYR A 50 -2.32 0.30 4.70
C TYR A 50 -2.09 0.26 3.17
N ASP A 51 -2.49 -0.86 2.56
CA ASP A 51 -1.97 -1.41 1.28
C ASP A 51 -2.10 -0.50 0.05
N SER A 52 -3.00 0.47 0.08
CA SER A 52 -3.21 1.36 -1.07
C SER A 52 -2.15 2.46 -1.21
N GLN A 53 -1.31 2.67 -0.19
CA GLN A 53 -0.40 3.80 -0.13
C GLN A 53 1.05 3.39 0.09
N MET A 54 1.96 4.24 -0.38
CA MET A 54 3.39 4.06 -0.13
C MET A 54 3.65 4.07 1.37
N PRO A 55 4.26 2.99 1.91
CA PRO A 55 4.48 2.91 3.33
C PRO A 55 5.54 3.93 3.76
N VAL A 56 5.33 4.53 4.93
CA VAL A 56 6.24 5.46 5.56
C VAL A 56 6.61 4.99 6.95
N VAL A 57 7.72 5.50 7.47
CA VAL A 57 8.06 5.36 8.89
C VAL A 57 7.50 6.55 9.64
N ILE A 58 6.71 6.31 10.67
CA ILE A 58 6.11 7.32 11.53
C ILE A 58 6.91 7.37 12.83
N ALA A 59 7.33 8.56 13.23
CA ALA A 59 8.12 8.80 14.42
C ALA A 59 7.54 9.93 15.28
N LYS A 60 7.70 9.81 16.60
CA LYS A 60 7.57 10.94 17.53
C LYS A 60 8.78 11.86 17.42
N GLU A 61 8.66 13.07 17.94
CA GLU A 61 9.69 14.12 17.83
C GLU A 61 11.06 13.69 18.38
N ASP A 62 11.10 12.97 19.50
CA ASP A 62 12.35 12.45 20.08
C ASP A 62 13.03 11.41 19.19
N ALA A 63 12.25 10.47 18.64
CA ALA A 63 12.75 9.47 17.70
C ALA A 63 13.19 10.08 16.36
N LYS A 64 12.43 11.05 15.83
CA LYS A 64 12.80 11.84 14.64
C LYS A 64 14.16 12.49 14.84
N ASN A 65 14.33 13.25 15.92
CA ASN A 65 15.56 14.00 16.18
C ASN A 65 16.77 13.05 16.33
N LEU A 66 16.57 11.90 16.97
CA LEU A 66 17.61 10.88 17.10
C LEU A 66 18.04 10.34 15.73
N ILE A 67 17.10 10.09 14.81
CA ILE A 67 17.38 9.62 13.45
C ILE A 67 18.09 10.69 12.63
N GLU A 68 17.58 11.92 12.60
CA GLU A 68 18.18 13.03 11.82
C GLU A 68 19.60 13.38 12.29
N ASN A 69 19.90 13.20 13.58
CA ASN A 69 21.25 13.40 14.11
C ASN A 69 22.26 12.33 13.65
N HIS A 70 21.78 11.15 13.22
CA HIS A 70 22.63 10.05 12.77
C HIS A 70 22.66 9.90 11.24
N PHE A 71 21.56 10.25 10.57
CA PHE A 71 21.39 10.18 9.12
C PHE A 71 21.00 11.55 8.57
N THR A 72 21.90 12.16 7.81
CA THR A 72 21.76 13.53 7.30
C THR A 72 20.79 13.67 6.13
N ASP A 73 20.50 12.57 5.43
CA ASP A 73 19.79 12.59 4.14
C ASP A 73 18.30 12.26 4.30
N PHE A 74 17.81 12.21 5.54
CA PHE A 74 16.43 11.84 5.85
C PHE A 74 15.58 13.07 6.13
N TYR A 75 14.43 13.13 5.45
CA TYR A 75 13.48 14.23 5.60
C TYR A 75 12.19 13.74 6.21
N PHE A 76 11.82 14.37 7.32
CA PHE A 76 10.57 14.12 8.02
C PHE A 76 9.55 15.21 7.72
N THR A 77 8.32 14.82 7.41
CA THR A 77 7.19 15.74 7.24
C THR A 77 6.21 15.58 8.39
N GLU A 78 5.74 16.70 8.97
CA GLU A 78 4.75 16.68 10.05
C GLU A 78 3.43 16.04 9.57
N ILE A 79 2.86 15.16 10.39
CA ILE A 79 1.61 14.45 10.11
C ILE A 79 0.44 15.19 10.78
N HIS A 80 -0.61 15.44 10.01
CA HIS A 80 -1.88 15.92 10.54
C HIS A 80 -2.65 14.78 11.24
N LYS A 81 -2.87 14.92 12.55
CA LYS A 81 -3.72 14.00 13.33
C LYS A 81 -5.19 14.31 13.05
N GLU A 82 -5.80 13.56 12.15
CA GLU A 82 -7.21 13.75 11.79
C GLU A 82 -8.13 13.22 12.89
N LYS A 83 -7.83 12.02 13.41
CA LYS A 83 -8.71 11.35 14.38
C LYS A 83 -7.94 10.63 15.47
N ILE A 84 -8.00 11.15 16.69
CA ILE A 84 -7.42 10.52 17.87
C ILE A 84 -8.54 10.07 18.78
N VAL A 85 -8.60 8.77 19.08
CA VAL A 85 -9.70 8.17 19.86
C VAL A 85 -9.17 7.57 21.16
N LYS A 86 -9.94 7.72 22.24
CA LYS A 86 -9.58 7.15 23.54
C LYS A 86 -9.85 5.64 23.56
N ILE A 87 -8.79 4.83 23.60
CA ILE A 87 -8.81 3.40 23.88
C ILE A 87 -7.53 3.07 24.66
N ASP A 88 -7.68 2.85 25.96
CA ASP A 88 -6.60 2.48 26.88
C ASP A 88 -6.33 0.97 26.78
N TRP A 89 -5.86 0.51 25.62
CA TRP A 89 -5.67 -0.94 25.38
C TRP A 89 -4.39 -1.52 25.98
N GLN A 90 -3.47 -0.69 26.50
CA GLN A 90 -2.22 -1.17 27.10
C GLN A 90 -2.45 -1.99 28.38
N ASP A 91 -3.57 -1.77 29.05
CA ASP A 91 -3.95 -2.51 30.26
C ASP A 91 -4.68 -3.81 29.94
N TRP A 92 -4.88 -4.13 28.64
CA TRP A 92 -5.51 -5.38 28.23
C TRP A 92 -4.52 -6.54 28.32
N ASP A 93 -5.05 -7.73 28.59
CA ASP A 93 -4.25 -8.95 28.61
C ASP A 93 -3.85 -9.36 27.18
N LEU A 94 -2.64 -8.98 26.76
CA LEU A 94 -2.10 -9.33 25.44
C LEU A 94 -1.87 -10.84 25.22
N SER A 95 -1.98 -11.66 26.27
CA SER A 95 -1.87 -13.12 26.18
C SER A 95 -3.22 -13.81 25.96
N ALA A 96 -4.34 -13.08 26.08
CA ALA A 96 -5.66 -13.60 25.82
C ALA A 96 -5.86 -13.92 24.32
N ASP A 97 -6.70 -14.91 24.03
CA ASP A 97 -7.02 -15.32 22.65
C ASP A 97 -7.74 -14.20 21.87
N GLU A 98 -8.43 -13.30 22.57
CA GLU A 98 -9.25 -12.23 22.00
C GLU A 98 -8.98 -10.87 22.68
N PRO A 99 -9.16 -9.74 21.97
CA PRO A 99 -9.08 -8.41 22.57
C PRO A 99 -10.19 -8.23 23.61
N ALA A 100 -9.91 -7.48 24.68
CA ALA A 100 -10.89 -7.23 25.73
C ALA A 100 -12.17 -6.56 25.23
N ILE A 101 -12.07 -5.78 24.15
CA ILE A 101 -13.20 -5.07 23.53
C ILE A 101 -13.02 -5.13 22.02
N TYR A 102 -13.96 -5.75 21.30
CA TYR A 102 -14.05 -5.65 19.84
C TYR A 102 -14.55 -4.27 19.38
N PRO A 103 -14.21 -3.84 18.14
CA PRO A 103 -14.78 -2.63 17.60
C PRO A 103 -16.28 -2.83 17.33
N SER A 104 -17.06 -1.77 17.50
CA SER A 104 -18.52 -1.81 17.30
C SER A 104 -18.86 -1.71 15.82
N GLY A 105 -19.75 -2.54 15.30
CA GLY A 105 -20.23 -2.43 13.92
C GLY A 105 -20.12 -3.73 13.15
N ASP A 106 -19.48 -3.67 11.99
CA ASP A 106 -19.24 -4.82 11.12
C ASP A 106 -18.06 -5.68 11.62
N MET A 107 -17.47 -5.28 12.77
CA MET A 107 -16.33 -5.93 13.43
C MET A 107 -15.02 -5.80 12.65
N ASP A 108 -14.93 -4.86 11.70
CA ASP A 108 -13.68 -4.53 11.03
C ASP A 108 -12.72 -3.79 11.98
N ALA A 109 -11.43 -4.10 11.94
CA ALA A 109 -10.46 -3.55 12.88
C ALA A 109 -10.41 -2.01 12.85
N GLU A 110 -10.55 -1.40 11.66
CA GLU A 110 -10.59 0.05 11.43
C GLU A 110 -11.67 0.74 12.27
N GLU A 111 -12.76 0.03 12.60
CA GLU A 111 -13.87 0.56 13.38
C GLU A 111 -13.47 0.88 14.83
N TYR A 112 -12.30 0.42 15.29
CA TYR A 112 -11.70 0.95 16.52
C TYR A 112 -11.62 2.47 16.49
N ILE A 113 -11.31 3.03 15.32
CA ILE A 113 -11.03 4.45 15.12
C ILE A 113 -12.17 5.14 14.39
N VAL A 114 -12.69 4.56 13.29
CA VAL A 114 -13.60 5.24 12.37
C VAL A 114 -14.93 5.64 13.04
N ARG A 115 -15.50 4.80 13.91
CA ARG A 115 -16.82 5.05 14.53
C ARG A 115 -16.77 5.84 15.85
N ARG A 116 -15.60 5.98 16.48
CA ARG A 116 -15.45 6.73 17.75
C ARG A 116 -15.32 8.23 17.51
N LYS A 117 -15.47 9.06 18.55
CA LYS A 117 -15.28 10.53 18.46
C LYS A 117 -13.81 10.90 18.62
N HIS A 118 -13.37 11.91 17.85
CA HIS A 118 -12.06 12.54 18.03
C HIS A 118 -11.96 13.16 19.43
N ARG A 119 -10.78 13.09 20.05
CA ARG A 119 -10.44 13.66 21.36
C ARG A 119 -9.24 14.61 21.19
N GLU A 120 -9.53 15.91 21.16
CA GLU A 120 -8.50 16.94 20.93
C GLU A 120 -7.44 16.95 22.03
N SER A 121 -7.84 16.85 23.30
CA SER A 121 -6.88 16.83 24.41
C SER A 121 -5.85 15.70 24.29
N LEU A 122 -6.28 14.49 23.90
CA LEU A 122 -5.38 13.36 23.66
C LEU A 122 -4.50 13.57 22.42
N SER A 123 -5.03 14.27 21.41
CA SER A 123 -4.25 14.66 20.24
C SER A 123 -3.12 15.61 20.63
N GLU A 124 -3.40 16.62 21.44
CA GLU A 124 -2.41 17.58 21.96
C GLU A 124 -1.37 16.87 22.85
N GLU A 125 -1.81 16.07 23.82
CA GLU A 125 -0.95 15.30 24.74
C GLU A 125 0.00 14.33 24.01
N MET A 126 -0.44 13.72 22.92
CA MET A 126 0.38 12.82 22.11
C MET A 126 1.61 13.51 21.50
N GLY A 127 1.55 14.84 21.33
CA GLY A 127 2.57 15.62 20.67
C GLY A 127 2.57 15.45 19.14
N LYS A 128 3.57 16.01 18.48
CA LYS A 128 3.70 15.93 17.02
C LYS A 128 4.17 14.56 16.56
N LEU A 129 3.68 14.16 15.40
CA LEU A 129 4.09 12.94 14.69
C LEU A 129 4.65 13.33 13.33
N TYR A 130 5.62 12.57 12.85
CA TYR A 130 6.33 12.87 11.63
C TYR A 130 6.45 11.62 10.76
N ALA A 131 6.32 11.78 9.45
CA ALA A 131 6.53 10.74 8.46
C ALA A 131 7.90 10.91 7.80
N LEU A 132 8.76 9.91 7.93
CA LEU A 132 9.92 9.69 7.05
C LEU A 132 9.42 8.95 5.81
N ILE A 133 9.56 9.60 4.67
CA ILE A 133 9.14 9.09 3.37
C ILE A 133 10.34 8.38 2.74
N PRO A 134 10.34 7.04 2.63
CA PRO A 134 11.44 6.34 1.99
C PRO A 134 11.51 6.69 0.51
N ASP A 135 12.72 6.71 -0.02
CA ASP A 135 12.91 6.84 -1.47
C ASP A 135 12.42 5.60 -2.20
N LYS A 136 11.90 5.80 -3.42
CA LYS A 136 11.49 4.71 -4.28
C LYS A 136 12.69 4.22 -5.09
N GLU A 137 13.07 2.96 -4.89
CA GLU A 137 14.26 2.38 -5.51
C GLU A 137 14.17 0.88 -5.72
N GLY A 138 14.70 0.43 -6.86
CA GLY A 138 14.77 -0.98 -7.19
C GLY A 138 13.41 -1.60 -7.47
N TYR A 139 13.43 -2.92 -7.64
CA TYR A 139 12.27 -3.72 -8.00
C TYR A 139 12.21 -4.96 -7.14
N ALA A 140 10.99 -5.37 -6.77
CA ALA A 140 10.70 -6.65 -6.18
C ALA A 140 9.82 -7.43 -7.15
N TYR A 141 10.15 -8.70 -7.39
CA TYR A 141 9.34 -9.60 -8.18
C TYR A 141 8.92 -10.79 -7.34
N TYR A 142 7.72 -11.29 -7.60
CA TYR A 142 7.22 -12.48 -6.95
C TYR A 142 7.74 -13.72 -7.69
N ASP A 143 8.44 -14.60 -6.97
CA ASP A 143 8.86 -15.88 -7.51
C ASP A 143 7.80 -16.94 -7.18
N GLU A 144 7.07 -17.38 -8.20
CA GLU A 144 6.03 -18.40 -8.07
C GLU A 144 6.56 -19.73 -7.53
N LYS A 145 7.84 -20.06 -7.77
CA LYS A 145 8.42 -21.32 -7.30
C LYS A 145 8.62 -21.33 -5.79
N ASP A 146 9.06 -20.20 -5.25
CA ASP A 146 9.36 -20.06 -3.82
C ASP A 146 8.18 -19.47 -3.04
N ASN A 147 7.10 -19.08 -3.73
CA ASN A 147 5.94 -18.40 -3.18
C ASN A 147 6.31 -17.16 -2.34
N ARG A 148 7.32 -16.39 -2.80
CA ARG A 148 7.91 -15.27 -2.05
C ARG A 148 8.35 -14.15 -2.97
N ASP A 149 8.26 -12.92 -2.46
CA ASP A 149 8.85 -11.74 -3.11
C ASP A 149 10.38 -11.76 -2.95
N LYS A 150 11.07 -11.43 -4.03
CA LYS A 150 12.52 -11.31 -4.09
C LYS A 150 12.91 -9.93 -4.59
N LEU A 151 13.89 -9.33 -3.94
CA LEU A 151 14.40 -8.01 -4.29
C LEU A 151 15.51 -8.14 -5.35
N VAL A 152 15.41 -7.35 -6.42
CA VAL A 152 16.33 -7.40 -7.56
C VAL A 152 17.63 -6.72 -7.21
N LYS A 153 18.66 -7.53 -6.93
CA LYS A 153 19.95 -7.07 -6.37
C LYS A 153 20.64 -6.03 -7.26
N SER A 154 20.65 -6.23 -8.57
CA SER A 154 21.30 -5.36 -9.56
C SER A 154 20.70 -3.95 -9.68
N THR A 155 19.56 -3.70 -9.04
CA THR A 155 18.82 -2.43 -9.14
C THR A 155 18.87 -1.59 -7.87
N LEU A 156 19.59 -2.09 -6.86
CA LEU A 156 19.71 -1.44 -5.56
C LEU A 156 20.93 -0.53 -5.53
N SER A 157 20.78 0.59 -4.86
CA SER A 157 21.78 1.58 -4.54
C SER A 157 22.24 1.42 -3.08
N GLU A 158 23.02 2.37 -2.60
CA GLU A 158 23.59 2.38 -1.25
C GLU A 158 22.69 3.05 -0.22
N LYS A 159 21.40 3.29 -0.53
CA LYS A 159 20.47 3.93 0.41
C LYS A 159 20.21 3.09 1.66
N ASP A 160 20.17 3.79 2.78
CA ASP A 160 19.95 3.20 4.11
C ASP A 160 18.47 2.84 4.37
N ILE A 161 17.53 3.47 3.67
CA ILE A 161 16.09 3.19 3.71
C ILE A 161 15.43 3.47 2.34
N PHE A 162 14.59 2.56 1.87
CA PHE A 162 13.88 2.71 0.58
C PHE A 162 12.64 1.82 0.49
N VAL A 163 11.81 2.04 -0.52
CA VAL A 163 10.73 1.15 -0.94
C VAL A 163 10.98 0.68 -2.37
N ALA A 164 10.70 -0.58 -2.67
CA ALA A 164 10.85 -1.10 -4.03
C ALA A 164 9.53 -1.10 -4.80
N ASN A 165 9.63 -0.97 -6.12
CA ASN A 165 8.51 -1.25 -7.01
C ASN A 165 8.10 -2.71 -6.87
N SER A 166 6.87 -2.98 -6.43
CA SER A 166 6.35 -4.32 -6.22
C SER A 166 4.90 -4.41 -6.67
N LEU A 167 4.51 -5.59 -7.16
CA LEU A 167 3.14 -5.90 -7.60
C LEU A 167 2.25 -6.42 -6.47
N LYS A 168 2.85 -6.96 -5.41
CA LYS A 168 2.13 -7.56 -4.28
C LYS A 168 2.25 -6.72 -3.04
N ASN A 169 3.44 -6.72 -2.43
CA ASN A 169 3.66 -6.14 -1.12
C ASN A 169 4.49 -4.87 -1.21
N GLN A 170 4.01 -3.78 -0.59
CA GLN A 170 4.80 -2.57 -0.40
C GLN A 170 5.52 -2.67 0.96
N GLU A 171 6.82 -2.92 0.88
CA GLU A 171 7.69 -3.11 2.04
C GLU A 171 8.69 -1.96 2.14
N ILE A 172 9.07 -1.62 3.38
CA ILE A 172 10.16 -0.69 3.66
C ILE A 172 11.42 -1.52 3.87
N TYR A 173 12.42 -1.28 3.03
CA TYR A 173 13.71 -1.93 3.06
C TYR A 173 14.73 -1.04 3.77
N VAL A 174 15.61 -1.65 4.56
CA VAL A 174 16.67 -0.96 5.28
C VAL A 174 18.02 -1.66 5.11
N SER A 175 19.10 -0.89 5.14
CA SER A 175 20.46 -1.42 5.18
C SER A 175 20.79 -2.04 6.55
N GLU A 176 21.90 -2.79 6.62
CA GLU A 176 22.46 -3.27 7.90
C GLU A 176 22.74 -2.13 8.89
N LYS A 177 23.23 -0.99 8.38
CA LYS A 177 23.56 0.18 9.19
C LYS A 177 22.30 0.77 9.82
N MET A 178 21.25 0.98 9.02
CA MET A 178 19.97 1.47 9.52
C MET A 178 19.29 0.47 10.46
N LYS A 179 19.31 -0.82 10.13
CA LYS A 179 18.86 -1.89 11.04
C LYS A 179 19.55 -1.80 12.40
N SER A 180 20.88 -1.83 12.43
CA SER A 180 21.66 -1.84 13.68
C SER A 180 21.35 -0.62 14.55
N PHE A 181 21.23 0.56 13.92
CA PHE A 181 20.83 1.78 14.62
C PHE A 181 19.41 1.68 15.19
N LEU A 182 18.44 1.25 14.39
CA LEU A 182 17.04 1.17 14.79
C LEU A 182 16.82 0.12 15.89
N GLU A 183 17.45 -1.05 15.79
CA GLU A 183 17.37 -2.08 16.83
C GLU A 183 17.95 -1.56 18.16
N SER A 184 19.10 -0.91 18.13
CA SER A 184 19.76 -0.39 19.34
C SER A 184 18.90 0.65 20.09
N ASN A 185 18.01 1.36 19.40
CA ASN A 185 17.22 2.44 19.97
C ASN A 185 15.72 2.08 20.16
N PHE A 186 15.20 1.12 19.39
CA PHE A 186 13.76 0.87 19.28
C PHE A 186 13.37 -0.62 19.19
N GLN A 187 14.20 -1.55 19.66
CA GLN A 187 13.96 -3.01 19.63
C GLN A 187 12.57 -3.49 20.12
N ASN A 188 11.90 -2.71 20.99
CA ASN A 188 10.59 -3.09 21.54
C ASN A 188 9.41 -2.72 20.64
N GLU A 189 9.64 -1.96 19.57
CA GLU A 189 8.58 -1.37 18.73
C GLU A 189 8.60 -1.86 17.28
N ILE A 190 9.75 -2.33 16.82
CA ILE A 190 10.00 -2.77 15.44
C ILE A 190 10.90 -4.01 15.43
N TYR A 191 10.80 -4.80 14.36
CA TYR A 191 11.72 -5.89 14.08
C TYR A 191 12.07 -5.95 12.59
N PHE A 192 13.02 -6.80 12.26
CA PHE A 192 13.60 -6.88 10.92
C PHE A 192 13.60 -8.31 10.39
N GLU A 193 13.21 -8.46 9.13
CA GLU A 193 13.26 -9.74 8.43
C GLU A 193 14.31 -9.68 7.31
N PRO A 194 15.17 -10.70 7.17
CA PRO A 194 16.17 -10.70 6.09
C PRO A 194 15.49 -10.81 4.73
N VAL A 195 15.95 -10.00 3.76
CA VAL A 195 15.45 -10.01 2.39
C VAL A 195 16.15 -11.07 1.56
N ILE A 196 15.39 -11.75 0.71
CA ILE A 196 15.94 -12.63 -0.33
C ILE A 196 16.31 -11.77 -1.54
N LEU A 197 17.61 -11.68 -1.81
CA LEU A 197 18.14 -11.01 -2.99
C LEU A 197 18.30 -12.01 -4.14
N ALA A 198 17.78 -11.68 -5.31
CA ALA A 198 17.91 -12.51 -6.51
C ALA A 198 17.85 -11.68 -7.79
N GLU A 199 18.14 -12.31 -8.93
CA GLU A 199 17.91 -11.72 -10.26
C GLU A 199 16.74 -12.45 -10.94
N PRO A 200 15.79 -11.73 -11.57
CA PRO A 200 14.74 -12.37 -12.35
C PRO A 200 15.34 -12.94 -13.65
N LYS A 201 14.66 -13.94 -14.24
CA LYS A 201 15.09 -14.51 -15.53
C LYS A 201 15.16 -13.45 -16.64
N ASN A 202 14.24 -12.49 -16.61
CA ASN A 202 14.17 -11.39 -17.57
C ASN A 202 14.02 -10.05 -16.84
N LEU A 203 15.15 -9.40 -16.58
CA LEU A 203 15.17 -8.09 -15.91
C LEU A 203 14.52 -7.00 -16.76
N GLN A 204 14.66 -7.05 -18.08
CA GLN A 204 14.14 -6.03 -18.98
C GLN A 204 12.60 -6.03 -18.97
N GLU A 205 11.99 -7.21 -19.06
CA GLU A 205 10.53 -7.39 -18.97
C GLU A 205 9.99 -6.93 -17.61
N THR A 206 10.72 -7.19 -16.53
CA THR A 206 10.37 -6.71 -15.18
C THR A 206 10.34 -5.17 -15.16
N LYS A 207 11.39 -4.52 -15.68
CA LYS A 207 11.46 -3.04 -15.76
C LYS A 207 10.35 -2.45 -16.62
N GLU A 208 10.08 -3.05 -17.79
CA GLU A 208 9.03 -2.63 -18.71
C GLU A 208 7.63 -2.75 -18.07
N THR A 209 7.39 -3.83 -17.32
CA THR A 209 6.14 -4.02 -16.57
C THR A 209 5.89 -2.88 -15.60
N PHE A 210 6.90 -2.54 -14.78
CA PHE A 210 6.77 -1.45 -13.82
C PHE A 210 6.68 -0.06 -14.48
N LEU A 211 7.40 0.16 -15.58
CA LEU A 211 7.28 1.39 -16.37
C LEU A 211 5.84 1.57 -16.91
N ASN A 212 5.27 0.51 -17.48
CA ASN A 212 3.89 0.51 -17.96
C ASN A 212 2.90 0.79 -16.83
N LEU A 213 3.10 0.19 -15.65
CA LEU A 213 2.25 0.44 -14.48
C LEU A 213 2.33 1.88 -13.97
N ASP A 214 3.52 2.47 -13.94
CA ASP A 214 3.69 3.87 -13.52
C ASP A 214 3.02 4.82 -14.55
N LEU A 215 3.15 4.56 -15.86
CA LEU A 215 2.43 5.30 -16.90
C LEU A 215 0.90 5.16 -16.76
N LEU A 216 0.41 3.97 -16.43
CA LEU A 216 -1.00 3.72 -16.18
C LEU A 216 -1.52 4.48 -14.94
N LYS A 217 -0.74 4.51 -13.86
CA LYS A 217 -1.07 5.30 -12.66
C LYS A 217 -1.14 6.79 -12.98
N GLU A 218 -0.20 7.30 -13.76
CA GLU A 218 -0.21 8.70 -14.20
C GLU A 218 -1.45 9.01 -15.06
N LYS A 219 -1.76 8.14 -16.03
CA LYS A 219 -2.96 8.26 -16.87
C LYS A 219 -4.23 8.28 -16.01
N SER A 220 -4.38 7.31 -15.11
CA SER A 220 -5.50 7.23 -14.17
C SER A 220 -5.62 8.49 -13.30
N GLY A 221 -4.50 9.04 -12.82
CA GLY A 221 -4.49 10.27 -12.03
C GLY A 221 -4.94 11.52 -12.79
N LYS A 222 -4.83 11.52 -14.12
CA LYS A 222 -5.28 12.59 -15.01
C LYS A 222 -6.73 12.42 -15.49
N MET A 223 -7.31 11.22 -15.35
CA MET A 223 -8.68 10.93 -15.79
C MET A 223 -9.72 11.61 -14.90
N THR A 224 -10.71 12.23 -15.54
CA THR A 224 -11.88 12.80 -14.87
C THR A 224 -12.92 11.73 -14.58
N THR A 225 -13.91 12.06 -13.74
CA THR A 225 -15.09 11.21 -13.51
C THR A 225 -15.81 10.88 -14.82
N LYS A 226 -15.85 11.81 -15.76
CA LYS A 226 -16.50 11.62 -17.07
C LYS A 226 -15.72 10.61 -17.92
N ASP A 227 -14.38 10.66 -17.90
CA ASP A 227 -13.54 9.71 -18.63
C ASP A 227 -13.74 8.29 -18.10
N TRP A 228 -13.80 8.14 -16.78
CA TRP A 228 -14.11 6.85 -16.14
C TRP A 228 -15.51 6.34 -16.48
N GLN A 229 -16.52 7.20 -16.43
CA GLN A 229 -17.89 6.84 -16.82
C GLN A 229 -17.96 6.38 -18.28
N ASN A 230 -17.28 7.10 -19.18
CA ASN A 230 -17.22 6.75 -20.59
C ASN A 230 -16.53 5.40 -20.80
N TRP A 231 -15.36 5.20 -20.17
CA TRP A 231 -14.64 3.92 -20.22
C TRP A 231 -15.49 2.75 -19.74
N HIS A 232 -16.15 2.88 -18.58
CA HIS A 232 -17.05 1.85 -18.06
C HIS A 232 -18.27 1.60 -18.97
N SER A 233 -18.79 2.63 -19.64
CA SER A 233 -19.89 2.47 -20.58
C SER A 233 -19.46 1.66 -21.80
N ILE A 234 -18.34 2.01 -22.42
CA ILE A 234 -17.78 1.31 -23.59
C ILE A 234 -17.47 -0.14 -23.23
N LYS A 235 -16.83 -0.36 -22.08
CA LYS A 235 -16.54 -1.69 -21.52
C LYS A 235 -17.81 -2.54 -21.41
N ARG A 236 -18.84 -2.03 -20.73
CA ARG A 236 -20.11 -2.74 -20.50
C ARG A 236 -20.84 -3.07 -21.81
N ASP A 237 -20.76 -2.18 -22.79
CA ASP A 237 -21.36 -2.42 -24.11
C ASP A 237 -20.61 -3.51 -24.88
N ALA A 238 -19.27 -3.55 -24.79
CA ALA A 238 -18.47 -4.62 -25.35
C ALA A 238 -18.77 -5.98 -24.69
N GLU A 239 -18.82 -6.04 -23.35
CA GLU A 239 -19.16 -7.23 -22.57
C GLU A 239 -20.51 -7.84 -23.01
N LYS A 240 -21.56 -7.03 -23.06
CA LYS A 240 -22.91 -7.47 -23.49
C LYS A 240 -22.91 -8.05 -24.90
N LEU A 241 -22.12 -7.47 -25.80
CA LEU A 241 -22.03 -7.97 -27.18
C LEU A 241 -21.30 -9.33 -27.21
N ILE A 242 -20.27 -9.50 -26.41
CA ILE A 242 -19.52 -10.76 -26.28
C ILE A 242 -20.41 -11.86 -25.72
N GLU A 243 -21.08 -11.64 -24.58
CA GLU A 243 -22.00 -12.61 -23.99
C GLU A 243 -23.12 -13.06 -24.94
N GLY A 244 -23.55 -12.15 -25.82
CA GLY A 244 -24.60 -12.40 -26.79
C GLY A 244 -24.14 -13.03 -28.11
N ILE A 245 -22.84 -13.16 -28.36
CA ILE A 245 -22.32 -13.49 -29.71
C ILE A 245 -22.69 -14.90 -30.16
N ASP A 246 -22.70 -15.86 -29.24
CA ASP A 246 -23.02 -17.26 -29.54
C ASP A 246 -24.50 -17.48 -29.82
N LYS A 247 -25.36 -16.57 -29.37
CA LYS A 247 -26.81 -16.57 -29.63
C LYS A 247 -27.15 -16.17 -31.08
N LEU A 248 -26.17 -15.71 -31.87
CA LEU A 248 -26.37 -15.33 -33.25
C LEU A 248 -26.39 -16.55 -34.18
N LYS A 249 -27.40 -16.63 -35.05
CA LYS A 249 -27.64 -17.78 -35.92
C LYS A 249 -26.72 -17.86 -37.15
N THR A 250 -26.12 -16.76 -37.58
CA THR A 250 -25.35 -16.70 -38.84
C THR A 250 -23.92 -16.21 -38.64
N ASN A 251 -22.99 -16.78 -39.40
CA ASN A 251 -21.58 -16.36 -39.38
C ASN A 251 -21.41 -14.89 -39.79
N HIS A 252 -22.24 -14.40 -40.72
CA HIS A 252 -22.23 -12.99 -41.11
C HIS A 252 -22.60 -12.06 -39.93
N ALA A 253 -23.64 -12.40 -39.15
CA ALA A 253 -24.02 -11.62 -37.98
C ALA A 253 -22.95 -11.68 -36.88
N LYS A 254 -22.33 -12.85 -36.67
CA LYS A 254 -21.21 -13.02 -35.74
C LYS A 254 -20.02 -12.14 -36.13
N ASN A 255 -19.60 -12.16 -37.39
CA ASN A 255 -18.49 -11.32 -37.87
C ASN A 255 -18.78 -9.82 -37.73
N LYS A 256 -19.98 -9.36 -38.12
CA LYS A 256 -20.36 -7.95 -37.93
C LYS A 256 -20.32 -7.53 -36.45
N ARG A 257 -20.71 -8.44 -35.55
CA ARG A 257 -20.62 -8.18 -34.11
C ARG A 257 -19.18 -8.17 -33.61
N ARG A 258 -18.31 -9.07 -34.09
CA ARG A 258 -16.88 -9.05 -33.76
C ARG A 258 -16.22 -7.72 -34.11
N THR A 259 -16.45 -7.21 -35.32
CA THR A 259 -15.92 -5.90 -35.74
C THR A 259 -16.40 -4.77 -34.82
N LYS A 260 -17.67 -4.80 -34.39
CA LYS A 260 -18.19 -3.82 -33.42
C LYS A 260 -17.53 -3.95 -32.05
N ILE A 261 -17.30 -5.17 -31.58
CA ILE A 261 -16.62 -5.44 -30.32
C ILE A 261 -15.19 -4.90 -30.40
N GLU A 262 -14.42 -5.26 -31.43
CA GLU A 262 -13.05 -4.78 -31.64
C GLU A 262 -12.97 -3.25 -31.64
N PHE A 263 -13.91 -2.59 -32.32
CA PHE A 263 -14.01 -1.13 -32.32
C PHE A 263 -14.20 -0.56 -30.91
N LEU A 264 -15.13 -1.12 -30.11
CA LEU A 264 -15.37 -0.68 -28.73
C LEU A 264 -14.16 -0.96 -27.83
N LEU A 265 -13.53 -2.12 -27.96
CA LEU A 265 -12.33 -2.47 -27.18
C LEU A 265 -11.17 -1.52 -27.48
N ASN A 266 -10.98 -1.16 -28.76
CA ASN A 266 -9.95 -0.18 -29.14
C ASN A 266 -10.25 1.21 -28.54
N GLN A 267 -11.50 1.67 -28.60
CA GLN A 267 -11.91 2.92 -27.95
C GLN A 267 -11.70 2.90 -26.43
N ALA A 268 -12.01 1.77 -25.78
CA ALA A 268 -11.75 1.62 -24.35
C ALA A 268 -10.23 1.65 -24.06
N ASN A 269 -9.42 0.94 -24.84
CA ASN A 269 -7.96 0.92 -24.70
C ASN A 269 -7.31 2.29 -24.92
N GLU A 270 -7.84 3.12 -25.83
CA GLU A 270 -7.41 4.51 -26.00
C GLU A 270 -7.61 5.33 -24.71
N ILE A 271 -8.69 5.09 -23.97
CA ILE A 271 -8.98 5.77 -22.70
C ILE A 271 -8.18 5.14 -21.55
N TYR A 272 -8.24 3.82 -21.35
CA TYR A 272 -7.45 3.09 -20.36
C TYR A 272 -7.34 1.61 -20.77
N PRO A 273 -6.15 0.99 -20.78
CA PRO A 273 -5.99 -0.38 -21.22
C PRO A 273 -6.84 -1.39 -20.45
N LEU A 274 -7.46 -2.31 -21.17
CA LEU A 274 -8.29 -3.40 -20.64
C LEU A 274 -7.48 -4.64 -20.20
N ASN A 275 -6.15 -4.54 -20.18
CA ASN A 275 -5.20 -5.67 -20.08
C ASN A 275 -5.29 -6.54 -18.81
N TYR A 276 -6.21 -6.25 -17.89
CA TYR A 276 -6.38 -6.95 -16.61
C TYR A 276 -7.79 -7.53 -16.42
N GLU A 277 -8.60 -7.55 -17.47
CA GLU A 277 -10.00 -7.96 -17.42
C GLU A 277 -10.14 -9.45 -17.76
N GLU A 278 -10.38 -10.29 -16.74
CA GLU A 278 -10.43 -11.75 -16.87
C GLU A 278 -11.44 -12.26 -17.92
N TRP A 279 -12.57 -11.55 -18.11
CA TRP A 279 -13.61 -11.91 -19.08
C TRP A 279 -13.15 -11.78 -20.54
N MET A 280 -12.02 -11.12 -20.81
CA MET A 280 -11.49 -10.99 -22.17
C MET A 280 -10.71 -12.22 -22.64
N HIS A 281 -10.22 -13.09 -21.75
CA HIS A 281 -9.31 -14.19 -22.14
C HIS A 281 -9.91 -15.20 -23.14
N GLY A 282 -11.24 -15.28 -23.25
CA GLY A 282 -11.93 -16.14 -24.21
C GLY A 282 -12.23 -15.50 -25.57
N PHE A 283 -12.17 -14.16 -25.69
CA PHE A 283 -12.55 -13.47 -26.93
C PHE A 283 -11.37 -13.25 -27.89
N TRP A 284 -10.15 -13.16 -27.38
CA TRP A 284 -8.92 -12.94 -28.17
C TRP A 284 -8.26 -14.24 -28.69
N LYS A 285 -8.81 -15.42 -28.34
CA LYS A 285 -8.42 -16.72 -28.91
C LYS A 285 -9.23 -17.04 -30.15
#